data_AF-A0A9P9QLH3-F1
#
_entry.id   AF-A0A9P9QLH3-F1
#
_cell.length_a   1.000
_cell.length_b   1.000
_cell.length_c   1.000
_cell.angle_alpha   90.00
_cell.angle_beta   90.00
_cell.angle_gamma   90.00
#
_symmetry.space_group_name_H-M   'P 1'
#
loop_
_entity.id
_entity.type
_entity.pdbx_description
1 polymer ?
#
loop_
_entity_poly.entity_id
_entity_poly.type
_entity_poly.pdbx_seq_one_letter_code
_entity_poly.pdbx_strand_id
1 'polypeptide(L)'
;MSAAQALREKQAPIKDGYRKDPSSAVVTLKSTGSLDDSSISCKLSTGAAVKEASRVAGLHPKAGGDDPSISGELCSGDMLLDALVACSGVTLKAVATALGIPIASGTIHAEGDLDFKGTMGVDRNAPVGMTGIRLEFQLKFGEREDGREVTEDEIEKLGKLTERYCVVLQTLVHKPEINVRLVGSAETPEADGVVRELTHKTIL
;
A
#
# COMPACT_ATOMS: atom_id res chain seq x y z
N MET A 1 2.93 -16.58 30.62
CA MET A 1 2.05 -15.53 30.06
C MET A 1 1.65 -15.97 28.66
N SER A 2 0.37 -15.89 28.30
CA SER A 2 -0.08 -16.26 26.94
C SER A 2 0.28 -15.17 25.92
N ALA A 3 0.38 -15.53 24.63
CA ALA A 3 0.61 -14.55 23.55
C ALA A 3 -0.46 -13.44 23.53
N ALA A 4 -1.72 -13.80 23.81
CA ALA A 4 -2.81 -12.84 23.91
C ALA A 4 -2.66 -11.87 25.10
N GLN A 5 -2.14 -12.34 26.25
CA GLN A 5 -1.85 -11.46 27.39
C GLN A 5 -0.68 -10.52 27.08
N ALA A 6 0.42 -11.05 26.52
CA ALA A 6 1.58 -10.24 26.14
C ALA A 6 1.22 -9.12 25.14
N LEU A 7 0.40 -9.42 24.13
CA LEU A 7 -0.05 -8.41 23.17
C LEU A 7 -0.93 -7.35 23.84
N ARG A 8 -1.85 -7.73 24.73
CA ARG A 8 -2.69 -6.76 25.46
C ARG A 8 -1.86 -5.84 26.33
N GLU A 9 -0.86 -6.37 27.03
CA GLU A 9 0.08 -5.58 27.83
C GLU A 9 0.86 -4.59 26.96
N LYS A 10 1.32 -5.01 25.78
CA LYS A 10 2.01 -4.13 24.82
C LYS A 10 1.10 -3.03 24.27
N GLN A 11 -0.16 -3.35 23.97
CA GLN A 11 -1.10 -2.41 23.35
C GLN A 11 -1.78 -1.46 24.34
N ALA A 12 -1.95 -1.85 25.61
CA ALA A 12 -2.63 -1.03 26.62
C ALA A 12 -2.10 0.42 26.72
N PRO A 13 -0.79 0.67 26.90
CA PRO A 13 -0.27 2.04 26.97
C PRO A 13 -0.44 2.81 25.66
N ILE A 14 -0.37 2.12 24.50
CA ILE A 14 -0.58 2.74 23.18
C ILE A 14 -2.02 3.23 23.05
N LYS A 15 -2.99 2.38 23.43
CA LYS A 15 -4.42 2.72 23.40
C LYS A 15 -4.73 3.89 24.33
N ASP A 16 -4.12 3.94 25.51
CA ASP A 16 -4.28 5.06 26.44
C ASP A 16 -3.67 6.35 25.89
N GLY A 17 -2.54 6.26 25.18
CA GLY A 17 -1.96 7.37 24.43
C GLY A 17 -2.96 7.95 23.42
N TYR A 18 -3.60 7.11 22.60
CA TYR A 18 -4.59 7.57 21.61
C TYR A 18 -5.84 8.19 22.20
N ARG A 19 -6.24 7.78 23.41
CA ARG A 19 -7.35 8.43 24.13
C ARG A 19 -6.99 9.82 24.62
N LYS A 20 -5.74 10.04 25.04
CA LYS A 20 -5.25 11.31 25.57
C LYS A 20 -4.86 12.30 24.48
N ASP A 21 -4.20 11.83 23.44
CA ASP A 21 -3.82 12.59 22.25
C ASP A 21 -4.25 11.83 20.99
N PRO A 22 -5.46 12.10 20.47
CA PRO A 22 -5.98 11.44 19.28
C PRO A 22 -5.15 11.64 18.01
N SER A 23 -4.40 12.75 17.90
CA SER A 23 -3.60 13.05 16.70
C SER A 23 -2.42 12.09 16.53
N SER A 24 -1.91 11.56 17.65
CA SER A 24 -0.80 10.60 17.67
C SER A 24 -1.14 9.23 17.04
N ALA A 25 -2.42 8.96 16.77
CA ALA A 25 -2.90 7.76 16.10
C ALA A 25 -2.93 7.88 14.57
N VAL A 26 -2.78 9.10 14.02
CA VAL A 26 -2.76 9.33 12.57
C VAL A 26 -1.35 9.08 12.04
N VAL A 27 -1.25 8.28 10.99
CA VAL A 27 0.03 7.96 10.34
C VAL A 27 -0.09 8.10 8.84
N THR A 28 0.93 8.66 8.21
CA THR A 28 1.14 8.64 6.76
C THR A 28 2.22 7.62 6.42
N LEU A 29 1.82 6.53 5.79
CA LEU A 29 2.72 5.54 5.18
C LEU A 29 3.27 6.06 3.85
N LYS A 30 4.47 5.62 3.46
CA LYS A 30 5.15 6.12 2.24
C LYS A 30 5.81 4.99 1.47
N SER A 31 5.69 5.03 0.14
CA SER A 31 6.44 4.18 -0.78
C SER A 31 7.06 5.03 -1.90
N THR A 32 8.20 4.60 -2.42
CA THR A 32 8.89 5.28 -3.54
C THR A 32 9.47 4.27 -4.50
N GLY A 33 9.33 4.52 -5.80
CA GLY A 33 9.89 3.71 -6.88
C GLY A 33 10.68 4.55 -7.86
N SER A 34 11.74 3.98 -8.42
CA SER A 34 12.57 4.60 -9.46
C SER A 34 12.40 3.91 -10.80
N LEU A 35 12.44 4.69 -11.87
CA LEU A 35 12.43 4.24 -13.27
C LEU A 35 13.73 4.64 -13.96
N ASP A 36 14.22 3.78 -14.86
CA ASP A 36 15.33 4.09 -15.78
C ASP A 36 14.93 3.86 -17.25
N ASP A 37 15.84 4.13 -18.18
CA ASP A 37 15.64 4.03 -19.63
C ASP A 37 15.91 2.62 -20.19
N SER A 38 16.50 1.73 -19.39
CA SER A 38 17.04 0.44 -19.86
C SER A 38 16.01 -0.68 -19.95
N SER A 39 14.91 -0.59 -19.19
CA SER A 39 13.89 -1.65 -19.13
C SER A 39 12.49 -1.15 -18.79
N ILE A 40 11.47 -1.98 -19.08
CA ILE A 40 10.09 -1.77 -18.58
C ILE A 40 10.00 -2.36 -17.16
N SER A 41 10.65 -1.70 -16.21
CA SER A 41 10.61 -2.09 -14.80
C SER A 41 10.51 -0.87 -13.89
N CYS A 42 9.96 -1.09 -12.69
CA CYS A 42 9.95 -0.11 -11.61
C CYS A 42 10.59 -0.74 -10.38
N LYS A 43 11.62 -0.08 -9.86
CA LYS A 43 12.38 -0.58 -8.70
C LYS A 43 11.94 0.17 -7.45
N LEU A 44 11.42 -0.55 -6.47
CA LEU A 44 11.04 0.02 -5.18
C LEU A 44 12.28 0.38 -4.34
N SER A 45 12.23 1.53 -3.69
CA SER A 45 13.24 2.00 -2.74
C SER A 45 13.03 1.33 -1.39
N THR A 46 13.25 0.03 -1.32
CA THR A 46 13.24 -0.70 -0.06
C THR A 46 14.63 -0.60 0.58
N GLY A 47 14.71 -0.26 1.88
CA GLY A 47 16.00 -0.23 2.62
C GLY A 47 16.76 -1.56 2.49
N ALA A 48 18.09 -1.55 2.65
CA ALA A 48 18.93 -2.75 2.46
C ALA A 48 18.47 -3.97 3.29
N ALA A 49 17.85 -3.74 4.46
CA ALA A 49 17.24 -4.76 5.30
C ALA A 49 16.03 -5.49 4.68
N VAL A 50 15.34 -4.87 3.72
CA VAL A 50 14.14 -5.44 3.07
C VAL A 50 14.49 -6.38 1.92
N LYS A 51 15.70 -6.29 1.33
CA LYS A 51 16.16 -7.24 0.31
C LYS A 51 16.37 -8.65 0.85
N GLU A 52 16.66 -8.78 2.14
CA GLU A 52 16.82 -10.06 2.85
C GLU A 52 15.66 -10.37 3.81
N ALA A 53 14.74 -9.43 4.01
CA ALA A 53 13.53 -9.67 4.79
C ALA A 53 12.71 -10.79 4.12
N SER A 54 12.44 -11.85 4.89
CA SER A 54 11.40 -12.80 4.52
C SER A 54 10.10 -12.02 4.30
N ARG A 55 9.29 -12.39 3.30
CA ARG A 55 7.97 -11.79 3.01
C ARG A 55 6.95 -12.07 4.14
N VAL A 56 7.27 -11.67 5.37
CA VAL A 56 6.53 -11.91 6.59
C VAL A 56 5.91 -10.58 6.98
N ALA A 57 4.58 -10.59 7.16
CA ALA A 57 3.85 -9.40 7.58
C ALA A 57 3.76 -9.35 9.10
N GLY A 58 4.00 -8.18 9.67
CA GLY A 58 3.97 -7.90 11.11
C GLY A 58 2.98 -6.81 11.47
N LEU A 59 2.78 -6.61 12.78
CA LEU A 59 2.05 -5.44 13.26
C LEU A 59 2.87 -4.18 13.00
N HIS A 60 2.18 -3.08 12.71
CA HIS A 60 2.82 -1.77 12.71
C HIS A 60 3.17 -1.36 14.15
N PRO A 61 4.24 -0.58 14.41
CA PRO A 61 4.58 -0.11 15.77
C PRO A 61 3.43 0.60 16.51
N LYS A 62 2.59 1.34 15.78
CA LYS A 62 1.34 1.97 16.29
C LYS A 62 0.28 0.95 16.72
N ALA A 63 0.37 -0.30 16.30
CA ALA A 63 -0.45 -1.40 16.77
C ALA A 63 0.27 -2.32 17.78
N GLY A 64 1.48 -1.94 18.22
CA GLY A 64 2.32 -2.78 19.09
C GLY A 64 3.20 -3.77 18.33
N GLY A 65 3.50 -3.53 17.06
CA GLY A 65 4.59 -4.24 16.37
C GLY A 65 5.97 -3.79 16.83
N ASP A 66 7.00 -4.56 16.48
CA ASP A 66 8.39 -4.14 16.63
C ASP A 66 8.83 -3.30 15.43
N ASP A 67 9.98 -2.63 15.55
CA ASP A 67 10.54 -1.87 14.44
C ASP A 67 10.84 -2.82 13.25
N PRO A 68 10.38 -2.51 12.02
CA PRO A 68 10.66 -3.33 10.84
C PRO A 68 12.15 -3.53 10.55
N SER A 69 13.01 -2.57 10.92
CA SER A 69 14.47 -2.68 10.77
C SER A 69 15.10 -3.69 11.73
N ILE A 70 14.40 -4.06 12.81
CA ILE A 70 14.84 -5.02 13.82
C ILE A 70 14.18 -6.38 13.59
N SER A 71 12.86 -6.40 13.36
CA SER A 71 12.08 -7.63 13.19
C SER A 71 12.18 -8.24 11.79
N GLY A 72 12.43 -7.42 10.78
CA GLY A 72 12.33 -7.82 9.37
C GLY A 72 10.88 -8.03 8.90
N GLU A 73 9.88 -7.79 9.74
CA GLU A 73 8.47 -7.94 9.38
C GLU A 73 7.92 -6.66 8.73
N LEU A 74 7.19 -6.81 7.62
CA LEU A 74 6.65 -5.68 6.86
C LEU A 74 5.22 -5.34 7.29
N CYS A 75 4.91 -4.04 7.35
CA CYS A 75 3.54 -3.58 7.50
C CYS A 75 2.78 -3.76 6.18
N SER A 76 1.65 -4.45 6.22
CA SER A 76 0.81 -4.68 5.03
C SER A 76 0.26 -3.38 4.41
N GLY A 77 0.15 -2.30 5.18
CA GLY A 77 -0.19 -0.97 4.67
C GLY A 77 0.91 -0.40 3.76
N ASP A 78 2.18 -0.58 4.12
CA ASP A 78 3.30 -0.17 3.26
C ASP A 78 3.38 -1.05 2.02
N MET A 79 3.18 -2.36 2.18
CA MET A 79 3.13 -3.31 1.06
C MET A 79 2.02 -2.97 0.04
N LEU A 80 0.89 -2.42 0.50
CA LEU A 80 -0.18 -1.95 -0.38
C LEU A 80 0.29 -0.75 -1.22
N LEU A 81 0.98 0.22 -0.61
CA LEU A 81 1.53 1.38 -1.32
C LEU A 81 2.66 0.96 -2.27
N ASP A 82 3.51 0.01 -1.87
CA ASP A 82 4.53 -0.60 -2.72
C ASP A 82 3.92 -1.23 -3.97
N ALA A 83 2.83 -1.99 -3.81
CA ALA A 83 2.11 -2.57 -4.94
C ALA A 83 1.54 -1.49 -5.87
N LEU A 84 1.02 -0.40 -5.30
CA LEU A 84 0.50 0.73 -6.07
C LEU A 84 1.62 1.43 -6.86
N VAL A 85 2.74 1.75 -6.23
CA VAL A 85 3.90 2.38 -6.87
C VAL A 85 4.45 1.49 -7.99
N ALA A 86 4.68 0.21 -7.70
CA ALA A 86 5.25 -0.73 -8.65
C ALA A 86 4.35 -0.91 -9.88
N CYS A 87 3.05 -1.15 -9.67
CA CYS A 87 2.10 -1.34 -10.76
C CYS A 87 1.95 -0.07 -11.61
N SER A 88 1.85 1.08 -10.95
CA SER A 88 1.70 2.36 -11.66
C SER A 88 2.95 2.73 -12.46
N GLY A 89 4.15 2.48 -11.93
CA GLY A 89 5.40 2.75 -12.63
C GLY A 89 5.63 1.88 -13.85
N VAL A 90 5.35 0.57 -13.74
CA VAL A 90 5.41 -0.34 -14.90
C VAL A 90 4.37 0.06 -15.95
N THR A 91 3.15 0.41 -15.52
CA THR A 91 2.08 0.86 -16.42
C THR A 91 2.48 2.14 -17.16
N LEU A 92 2.99 3.14 -16.44
CA LEU A 92 3.47 4.40 -17.02
C LEU A 92 4.55 4.16 -18.08
N LYS A 93 5.57 3.34 -17.76
CA LYS A 93 6.63 3.02 -18.74
C LYS A 93 6.06 2.32 -19.97
N ALA A 94 5.16 1.35 -19.80
CA ALA A 94 4.55 0.65 -20.92
C ALA A 94 3.73 1.59 -21.82
N VAL A 95 2.92 2.47 -21.22
CA VAL A 95 2.14 3.49 -21.95
C VAL A 95 3.05 4.48 -22.66
N ALA A 96 4.08 4.99 -21.98
CA ALA A 96 5.04 5.93 -22.57
C ALA A 96 5.74 5.32 -23.78
N THR A 97 6.22 4.07 -23.67
CA THR A 97 6.79 3.32 -24.79
C THR A 97 5.80 3.18 -25.94
N ALA A 98 4.55 2.79 -25.67
CA ALA A 98 3.53 2.63 -26.71
C ALA A 98 3.15 3.95 -27.41
N LEU A 99 3.24 5.09 -26.71
CA LEU A 99 2.99 6.41 -27.25
C LEU A 99 4.24 7.06 -27.90
N GLY A 100 5.41 6.42 -27.83
CA GLY A 100 6.66 7.02 -28.29
C GLY A 100 7.11 8.22 -27.45
N ILE A 101 6.73 8.29 -26.17
CA ILE A 101 7.13 9.34 -25.23
C ILE A 101 8.39 8.86 -24.50
N PRO A 102 9.57 9.45 -24.75
CA PRO A 102 10.80 9.04 -24.10
C PRO A 102 10.81 9.51 -22.63
N ILE A 103 10.96 8.59 -21.69
CA ILE A 103 11.20 8.89 -20.26
C ILE A 103 12.66 8.54 -19.96
N ALA A 104 13.48 9.55 -19.70
CA ALA A 104 14.90 9.39 -19.36
C ALA A 104 15.08 8.94 -17.90
N SER A 105 14.31 9.52 -16.98
CA SER A 105 14.26 9.09 -15.58
C SER A 105 12.96 9.50 -14.93
N GLY A 106 12.62 8.87 -13.81
CA GLY A 106 11.47 9.30 -13.03
C GLY A 106 11.43 8.69 -11.64
N THR A 107 10.77 9.40 -10.73
CA THR A 107 10.47 8.94 -9.38
C THR A 107 8.96 8.94 -9.17
N ILE A 108 8.47 7.90 -8.51
CA ILE A 108 7.05 7.75 -8.18
C ILE A 108 6.93 7.67 -6.68
N HIS A 109 6.07 8.50 -6.09
CA HIS A 109 5.84 8.57 -4.66
C HIS A 109 4.38 8.24 -4.36
N ALA A 110 4.15 7.35 -3.40
CA ALA A 110 2.82 7.12 -2.84
C ALA A 110 2.83 7.43 -1.35
N GLU A 111 1.80 8.13 -0.89
CA GLU A 111 1.51 8.33 0.53
C GLU A 111 0.10 7.84 0.86
N GLY A 112 -0.09 7.27 2.05
CA GLY A 112 -1.40 6.80 2.52
C GLY A 112 -1.63 7.12 3.99
N ASP A 113 -2.77 7.74 4.32
CA ASP A 113 -3.11 8.12 5.70
C ASP A 113 -3.99 7.07 6.37
N LEU A 114 -3.73 6.82 7.66
CA LEU A 114 -4.44 5.85 8.50
C LEU A 114 -4.75 6.45 9.86
N ASP A 115 -5.89 6.08 10.45
CA ASP A 115 -6.20 6.34 11.86
C ASP A 115 -6.19 5.03 12.66
N PHE A 116 -5.15 4.83 13.47
CA PHE A 116 -5.01 3.61 14.27
C PHE A 116 -6.06 3.47 15.38
N LYS A 117 -6.81 4.52 15.75
CA LYS A 117 -7.88 4.39 16.76
C LYS A 117 -8.92 3.36 16.36
N GLY A 118 -9.31 3.32 15.09
CA GLY A 118 -10.28 2.35 14.57
C GLY A 118 -9.73 0.92 14.67
N THR A 119 -8.56 0.68 14.08
CA THR A 119 -7.88 -0.63 14.11
C THR A 119 -7.63 -1.14 15.53
N MET A 120 -7.30 -0.23 16.45
CA MET A 120 -7.01 -0.56 17.85
C MET A 120 -8.24 -0.65 18.74
N GLY A 121 -9.44 -0.39 18.19
CA GLY A 121 -10.71 -0.42 18.92
C GLY A 121 -10.78 0.64 20.02
N VAL A 122 -10.07 1.76 19.86
CA VAL A 122 -10.09 2.90 20.79
C VAL A 122 -11.32 3.77 20.55
N ASP A 123 -11.66 3.98 19.28
CA ASP A 123 -12.82 4.76 18.85
C ASP A 123 -13.58 3.95 17.79
N ARG A 124 -14.88 3.71 18.02
CA ARG A 124 -15.74 2.94 17.10
C ARG A 124 -16.16 3.72 15.87
N ASN A 125 -16.06 5.05 15.92
CA ASN A 125 -16.40 5.94 14.81
C ASN A 125 -15.18 6.28 13.94
N ALA A 126 -13.97 5.97 14.41
CA ALA A 126 -12.76 6.15 13.61
C ALA A 126 -12.74 5.12 12.46
N PRO A 127 -12.46 5.56 11.21
CA PRO A 127 -12.44 4.66 10.06
C PRO A 127 -11.31 3.62 10.19
N VAL A 128 -11.52 2.44 9.61
CA VAL A 128 -10.50 1.40 9.46
C VAL A 128 -10.19 1.23 7.98
N GLY A 129 -8.93 1.49 7.61
CA GLY A 129 -8.47 1.53 6.23
C GLY A 129 -7.80 2.86 5.90
N MET A 130 -7.27 2.98 4.69
CA MET A 130 -6.67 4.23 4.20
C MET A 130 -7.75 5.31 4.08
N THR A 131 -7.54 6.45 4.73
CA THR A 131 -8.46 7.62 4.66
C THR A 131 -8.15 8.55 3.50
N GLY A 132 -6.94 8.46 2.96
CA GLY A 132 -6.50 9.18 1.78
C GLY A 132 -5.24 8.55 1.21
N ILE A 133 -5.13 8.51 -0.11
CA ILE A 133 -3.91 8.08 -0.82
C ILE A 133 -3.54 9.19 -1.81
N ARG A 134 -2.26 9.53 -1.88
CA ARG A 134 -1.70 10.49 -2.83
C ARG A 134 -0.61 9.80 -3.62
N LEU A 135 -0.68 9.86 -4.95
CA LEU A 135 0.30 9.29 -5.86
C LEU A 135 0.86 10.41 -6.74
N GLU A 136 2.18 10.56 -6.76
CA GLU A 136 2.89 11.59 -7.50
C GLU A 136 3.91 10.95 -8.45
N PHE A 137 3.99 11.48 -9.67
CA PHE A 137 4.99 11.10 -10.66
C PHE A 137 5.86 12.32 -10.99
N GLN A 138 7.16 12.19 -10.76
CA GLN A 138 8.14 13.21 -11.11
C GLN A 138 8.99 12.65 -12.25
N LEU A 139 8.76 13.14 -13.47
CA LEU A 139 9.37 12.58 -14.68
C LEU A 139 10.34 13.58 -15.31
N LYS A 140 11.43 13.06 -15.87
CA LYS A 140 12.29 13.75 -16.82
C LYS A 140 12.17 13.05 -18.16
N PHE A 141 11.65 13.77 -19.15
CA PHE A 141 11.53 13.27 -20.51
C PHE A 141 12.89 13.29 -21.21
N GLY A 142 13.09 12.31 -22.08
CA GLY A 142 14.29 12.22 -22.92
C GLY A 142 14.12 12.97 -24.24
N GLU A 143 15.18 12.92 -25.05
CA GLU A 143 15.15 13.45 -26.41
C GLU A 143 14.40 12.51 -27.35
N ARG A 144 13.70 13.07 -28.34
CA ARG A 144 13.12 12.32 -29.44
C ARG A 144 14.08 12.31 -30.62
N GLU A 145 14.00 11.25 -31.43
CA GLU A 145 14.75 11.17 -32.70
C GLU A 145 14.38 12.31 -33.67
N ASP A 146 13.14 12.80 -33.60
CA ASP A 146 12.65 13.90 -34.43
C ASP A 146 12.90 15.31 -33.83
N GLY A 147 13.59 15.38 -32.69
CA GLY A 147 13.95 16.63 -32.02
C GLY A 147 12.78 17.41 -31.39
N ARG A 148 11.56 16.88 -31.42
CA ARG A 148 10.40 17.55 -30.81
C ARG A 148 10.35 17.30 -29.31
N GLU A 149 10.02 18.34 -28.55
CA GLU A 149 9.76 18.23 -27.12
C GLU A 149 8.44 17.48 -26.85
N VAL A 150 8.35 16.84 -25.69
CA VAL A 150 7.10 16.23 -25.21
C VAL A 150 6.11 17.34 -24.85
N THR A 151 4.95 17.32 -25.49
CA THR A 151 3.92 18.35 -25.34
C THR A 151 3.03 18.12 -24.12
N GLU A 152 2.34 19.16 -23.64
CA GLU A 152 1.38 19.05 -22.53
C GLU A 152 0.26 18.05 -22.82
N ASP A 153 -0.27 18.03 -24.04
CA ASP A 153 -1.32 17.08 -24.46
C ASP A 153 -0.83 15.62 -24.39
N GLU A 154 0.44 15.37 -24.71
CA GLU A 154 1.04 14.05 -24.61
C GLU A 154 1.24 13.63 -23.13
N ILE A 155 1.61 14.58 -22.27
CA ILE A 155 1.71 14.35 -20.82
C ILE A 155 0.33 14.04 -20.23
N GLU A 156 -0.69 14.80 -20.60
CA GLU A 156 -2.06 14.57 -20.13
C GLU A 156 -2.57 13.20 -20.59
N LYS A 157 -2.32 12.85 -21.86
CA LYS A 157 -2.68 11.54 -22.42
C LYS A 157 -1.95 10.39 -21.73
N LEU A 158 -0.64 10.56 -21.44
CA LEU A 158 0.16 9.60 -20.70
C LEU A 158 -0.42 9.36 -19.30
N GLY A 159 -0.76 10.42 -18.57
CA GLY A 159 -1.40 10.35 -17.26
C GLY A 159 -2.74 9.59 -17.31
N LYS A 160 -3.65 10.02 -18.20
CA LYS A 160 -4.97 9.39 -18.38
C LYS A 160 -4.89 7.88 -18.66
N LEU A 161 -3.99 7.47 -19.55
CA LEU A 161 -3.85 6.05 -19.90
C LEU A 161 -3.14 5.25 -18.80
N THR A 162 -2.19 5.87 -18.09
CA THR A 162 -1.53 5.23 -16.94
C THR A 162 -2.53 4.94 -15.83
N GLU A 163 -3.38 5.92 -15.49
CA GLU A 163 -4.42 5.75 -14.50
C GLU A 163 -5.41 4.66 -14.92
N ARG A 164 -5.87 4.72 -16.17
CA ARG A 164 -6.86 3.78 -16.73
C ARG A 164 -6.39 2.34 -16.73
N TYR A 165 -5.10 2.09 -17.01
CA TYR A 165 -4.57 0.74 -17.19
C TYR A 165 -3.86 0.17 -15.96
N CYS A 166 -3.60 1.00 -14.94
CA CYS A 166 -3.00 0.52 -13.69
C CYS A 166 -3.99 -0.32 -12.89
N VAL A 167 -3.81 -1.64 -12.90
CA VAL A 167 -4.71 -2.60 -12.23
C VAL A 167 -4.85 -2.31 -10.73
N VAL A 168 -3.74 -2.00 -10.04
CA VAL A 168 -3.78 -1.74 -8.59
C VAL A 168 -4.52 -0.44 -8.28
N LEU A 169 -4.23 0.65 -9.02
CA LEU A 169 -4.95 1.90 -8.85
C LEU A 169 -6.44 1.72 -9.14
N GLN A 170 -6.80 1.06 -10.23
CA GLN A 170 -8.20 0.80 -10.58
C GLN A 170 -8.92 -0.05 -9.52
N THR A 171 -8.24 -0.99 -8.87
CA THR A 171 -8.80 -1.77 -7.76
C THR A 171 -9.06 -0.93 -6.51
N LEU A 172 -8.23 0.08 -6.25
CA LEU A 172 -8.40 1.00 -5.12
C LEU A 172 -9.51 2.03 -5.38
N VAL A 173 -9.59 2.55 -6.61
CA VAL A 173 -10.63 3.50 -7.02
C VAL A 173 -11.99 2.81 -7.15
N HIS A 174 -12.01 1.59 -7.69
CA HIS A 174 -13.21 0.81 -7.91
C HIS A 174 -13.17 -0.47 -7.06
N LYS A 175 -13.76 -0.41 -5.87
CA LYS A 175 -13.83 -1.56 -4.96
C LYS A 175 -14.51 -2.75 -5.66
N PRO A 176 -13.81 -3.87 -5.91
CA PRO A 176 -14.45 -5.05 -6.48
C PRO A 176 -15.43 -5.68 -5.49
N GLU A 177 -16.17 -6.69 -5.94
CA GLU A 177 -16.82 -7.61 -5.00
C GLU A 177 -15.75 -8.38 -4.23
N ILE A 178 -15.85 -8.39 -2.90
CA ILE A 178 -14.91 -9.11 -2.04
C ILE A 178 -15.70 -10.10 -1.19
N ASN A 179 -15.39 -11.38 -1.35
CA ASN A 179 -15.97 -12.46 -0.57
C ASN A 179 -14.97 -12.88 0.53
N VAL A 180 -15.39 -12.75 1.79
CA VAL A 180 -14.59 -13.12 2.95
C VAL A 180 -15.18 -14.35 3.59
N ARG A 181 -14.39 -15.42 3.68
CA ARG A 181 -14.75 -16.68 4.31
C ARG A 181 -13.75 -17.01 5.41
N LEU A 182 -14.22 -17.08 6.64
CA LEU A 182 -13.45 -17.53 7.80
C LEU A 182 -13.90 -18.94 8.17
N VAL A 183 -12.95 -19.86 8.27
CA VAL A 183 -13.17 -21.23 8.72
C VAL A 183 -12.27 -21.47 9.93
N GLY A 184 -12.86 -21.93 11.03
CA GLY A 184 -12.14 -22.36 12.22
C GLY A 184 -12.52 -23.77 12.61
N SER A 185 -11.56 -24.55 13.08
CA SER A 185 -11.78 -25.86 13.69
C SER A 185 -10.98 -25.93 14.99
N ALA A 186 -11.48 -26.68 15.97
CA ALA A 186 -10.68 -26.98 17.16
C ALA A 186 -9.60 -28.03 16.80
N GLU A 187 -8.53 -28.09 17.59
CA GLU A 187 -7.53 -29.16 17.48
C GLU A 187 -8.10 -30.54 17.86
N THR A 188 -9.19 -30.60 18.62
CA THR A 188 -9.88 -31.84 18.95
C THR A 188 -10.71 -32.36 17.78
N PRO A 189 -10.54 -33.62 17.34
CA PRO A 189 -11.16 -34.18 16.14
C PRO A 189 -12.70 -34.20 16.11
N GLU A 190 -13.34 -34.02 17.27
CA GLU A 190 -14.79 -34.20 17.47
C GLU A 190 -15.60 -32.89 17.46
N ALA A 191 -14.95 -31.74 17.29
CA ALA A 191 -15.64 -30.46 17.26
C ALA A 191 -16.01 -30.04 15.83
N ASP A 192 -17.30 -29.80 15.60
CA ASP A 192 -17.77 -29.16 14.37
C ASP A 192 -17.09 -27.80 14.19
N GLY A 193 -16.54 -27.57 12.99
CA GLY A 193 -15.91 -26.30 12.65
C GLY A 193 -16.91 -25.14 12.58
N VAL A 194 -16.42 -23.92 12.77
CA VAL A 194 -17.20 -22.69 12.58
C VAL A 194 -16.86 -22.11 11.20
N VAL A 195 -17.89 -21.83 10.40
CA VAL A 195 -17.76 -21.10 9.13
C VAL A 195 -18.51 -19.78 9.24
N ARG A 196 -17.85 -18.69 8.85
CA ARG A 196 -18.45 -17.36 8.71
C ARG A 196 -18.15 -16.83 7.31
N GLU A 197 -19.19 -16.42 6.60
CA GLU A 197 -19.10 -15.87 5.25
C GLU A 197 -19.70 -14.46 5.20
N LEU A 198 -19.07 -13.58 4.42
CA LEU A 198 -19.50 -12.20 4.21
C LEU A 198 -19.14 -11.76 2.79
N THR A 199 -20.09 -11.17 2.09
CA THR A 199 -19.89 -10.58 0.75
C THR A 199 -19.96 -9.07 0.83
N HIS A 200 -18.90 -8.39 0.41
CA HIS A 200 -18.86 -6.94 0.21
C HIS A 200 -19.09 -6.63 -1.26
N LYS A 201 -20.36 -6.42 -1.64
CA LYS A 201 -20.76 -6.09 -3.02
C LYS A 201 -20.16 -4.79 -3.51
N THR A 202 -19.94 -4.66 -4.81
CA THR A 202 -19.56 -3.40 -5.46
C THR A 202 -20.63 -2.33 -5.17
N ILE A 203 -20.19 -1.09 -4.93
CA ILE A 203 -21.08 0.06 -4.89
C ILE A 203 -21.14 0.55 -6.34
N LEU A 204 -22.26 0.31 -7.02
CA LEU A 204 -22.49 0.79 -8.39
C LEU A 204 -22.63 2.31 -8.42
#